data_AF-A0A3M0W6H0-F1
#
_entry.id   AF-A0A3M0W6H0-F1
#
_cell.length_a   1.000
_cell.length_b   1.000
_cell.length_c   1.000
_cell.angle_alpha   90.00
_cell.angle_beta   90.00
_cell.angle_gamma   90.00
#
_symmetry.space_group_name_H-M   'P 1'
#
loop_
_entity.id
_entity.type
_entity.pdbx_description
1 polymer ?
#
loop_
_entity_poly.entity_id
_entity_poly.type
_entity_poly.pdbx_seq_one_letter_code
_entity_poly.pdbx_strand_id
1 'polypeptide(L)'
;MFFAPTVQALTAADRHNHVKILCLSTGNADGLGDVRRQELETAALTLGVRRRQDVFVLDDESRFRDGMREQWSPDEVARAREAMVHGHRSQMVWFRWGWITLGRYMLINDLVREPI
;
A
#
# COMPACT_ATOMS: atom_id res chain seq x y z
N MET A 1 7.49 6.29 4.71
CA MET A 1 6.85 6.02 3.40
C MET A 1 6.26 7.33 2.87
N PHE A 2 6.39 7.62 1.57
CA PHE A 2 5.86 8.86 0.95
C PHE A 2 4.36 9.08 1.22
N PHE A 3 3.57 8.00 1.22
CA PHE A 3 2.12 8.02 1.40
C PHE A 3 1.65 7.96 2.87
N ALA A 4 2.57 8.04 3.85
CA ALA A 4 2.24 7.89 5.26
C ALA A 4 1.11 8.84 5.75
N PRO A 5 1.09 10.14 5.40
CA PRO A 5 0.01 11.03 5.82
C PRO A 5 -1.37 10.60 5.33
N THR A 6 -1.47 10.09 4.10
CA THR A 6 -2.73 9.59 3.56
C THR A 6 -3.18 8.30 4.20
N VAL A 7 -2.26 7.38 4.48
CA VAL A 7 -2.62 6.14 5.19
C VAL A 7 -3.18 6.49 6.55
N GLN A 8 -2.49 7.34 7.33
CA GLN A 8 -2.96 7.81 8.64
C GLN A 8 -4.30 8.54 8.56
N ALA A 9 -4.48 9.41 7.57
CA ALA A 9 -5.75 10.10 7.38
C ALA A 9 -6.89 9.10 7.06
N LEU A 10 -6.64 8.09 6.23
CA LEU A 10 -7.63 7.08 5.89
C LEU A 10 -7.92 6.12 7.04
N THR A 11 -6.94 5.79 7.87
CA THR A 11 -7.07 4.87 9.00
C THR A 11 -7.57 5.53 10.28
N ALA A 12 -7.71 6.86 10.30
CA ALA A 12 -8.22 7.61 11.44
C ALA A 12 -9.53 7.02 12.00
N ALA A 13 -9.60 6.89 13.33
CA ALA A 13 -10.64 6.12 14.01
C ALA A 13 -12.05 6.66 13.76
N ASP A 14 -12.19 7.98 13.62
CA ASP A 14 -13.43 8.70 13.35
C ASP A 14 -14.02 8.40 11.96
N ARG A 15 -13.17 8.01 10.99
CA ARG A 15 -13.62 7.73 9.62
C ARG A 15 -14.17 6.32 9.45
N HIS A 16 -13.95 5.43 10.42
CA HIS A 16 -14.37 4.02 10.40
C HIS A 16 -13.98 3.23 9.13
N ASN A 17 -13.01 3.70 8.36
CA ASN A 17 -12.59 3.01 7.14
C ASN A 17 -11.84 1.72 7.46
N HIS A 18 -11.99 0.73 6.56
CA HIS A 18 -11.14 -0.45 6.55
C HIS A 18 -10.15 -0.33 5.41
N VAL A 19 -8.89 -0.02 5.74
CA VAL A 19 -7.81 0.15 4.76
C VAL A 19 -7.06 -1.16 4.60
N LYS A 20 -6.80 -1.52 3.34
CA LYS A 20 -6.00 -2.68 2.95
C LYS A 20 -4.88 -2.23 2.02
N ILE A 21 -3.73 -2.89 2.08
CA ILE A 21 -2.55 -2.60 1.25
C ILE A 21 -2.28 -3.80 0.36
N LEU A 22 -2.06 -3.57 -0.93
CA LEU A 22 -1.56 -4.57 -1.87
C LEU A 22 -0.17 -4.16 -2.33
N CYS A 23 0.81 -5.03 -2.15
CA CYS A 23 2.16 -4.92 -2.66
C CYS A 23 2.37 -6.07 -3.66
N LEU A 24 2.81 -5.74 -4.88
CA LEU A 24 2.88 -6.72 -5.97
C LEU A 24 4.15 -7.57 -5.95
N SER A 25 5.17 -7.18 -5.17
CA SER A 25 6.38 -7.96 -4.97
C SER A 25 6.83 -7.89 -3.51
N THR A 26 7.71 -8.80 -3.09
CA THR A 26 8.35 -8.76 -1.78
C THR A 26 9.50 -7.76 -1.70
N GLY A 27 9.87 -7.11 -2.82
CA GLY A 27 11.03 -6.21 -2.88
C GLY A 27 12.36 -6.97 -2.83
N ASN A 28 12.42 -8.16 -3.41
CA ASN A 28 13.50 -9.12 -3.25
C ASN A 28 14.69 -8.95 -4.21
N ALA A 29 14.79 -7.82 -4.94
CA ALA A 29 15.91 -7.60 -5.87
C ALA A 29 17.30 -7.76 -5.20
N ASP A 30 17.40 -7.45 -3.90
CA ASP A 30 18.63 -7.55 -3.11
C ASP A 30 18.70 -8.83 -2.24
N GLY A 31 17.76 -9.77 -2.40
CA GLY A 31 17.66 -10.97 -1.55
C GLY A 31 17.09 -10.71 -0.15
N LEU A 32 16.46 -9.55 0.07
CA LEU A 32 15.93 -9.10 1.37
C LEU A 32 14.39 -9.16 1.45
N GLY A 33 13.73 -9.91 0.58
CA GLY A 33 12.27 -9.92 0.46
C GLY A 33 11.53 -10.23 1.76
N ASP A 34 12.01 -11.23 2.51
CA ASP A 34 11.40 -11.62 3.80
C ASP A 34 11.48 -10.51 4.86
N VAL A 35 12.63 -9.82 4.93
CA VAL A 35 12.86 -8.72 5.86
C VAL A 35 11.98 -7.53 5.47
N ARG A 36 12.01 -7.13 4.19
CA ARG A 36 11.23 -5.99 3.67
C ARG A 36 9.72 -6.21 3.80
N ARG A 37 9.25 -7.45 3.65
CA ARG A 37 7.86 -7.82 3.92
C ARG A 37 7.48 -7.55 5.37
N GLN A 38 8.31 -7.98 6.32
CA GLN A 38 8.06 -7.74 7.75
C GLN A 38 8.12 -6.25 8.11
N GLU A 39 9.05 -5.50 7.51
CA GLU A 39 9.13 -4.05 7.63
C GLU A 39 7.85 -3.37 7.12
N LEU A 40 7.36 -3.77 5.94
CA LEU A 40 6.13 -3.24 5.36
C LEU A 40 4.91 -3.52 6.24
N GLU A 41 4.77 -4.75 6.73
CA GLU A 41 3.68 -5.12 7.64
C GLU A 41 3.74 -4.31 8.94
N THR A 42 4.93 -4.14 9.51
CA THR A 42 5.14 -3.35 10.74
C THR A 42 4.81 -1.88 10.50
N ALA A 43 5.32 -1.29 9.42
CA ALA A 43 5.04 0.09 9.06
C ALA A 43 3.54 0.33 8.82
N ALA A 44 2.85 -0.60 8.16
CA ALA A 44 1.40 -0.50 7.94
C ALA A 44 0.61 -0.45 9.25
N LEU A 45 0.97 -1.31 10.23
CA LEU A 45 0.35 -1.29 11.56
C LEU A 45 0.62 0.04 12.27
N THR A 46 1.86 0.54 12.23
CA THR A 46 2.23 1.85 12.82
C THR A 46 1.42 3.00 12.21
N LEU A 47 1.08 2.92 10.91
CA LEU A 47 0.24 3.90 10.22
C LEU A 47 -1.27 3.71 10.43
N GLY A 48 -1.68 2.75 11.28
CA GLY A 48 -3.08 2.55 11.69
C GLY A 48 -3.84 1.50 10.87
N VAL A 49 -3.19 0.73 9.99
CA VAL A 49 -3.84 -0.45 9.39
C VAL A 49 -4.17 -1.43 10.51
N ARG A 50 -5.43 -1.90 10.56
CA ARG A 50 -5.96 -2.58 11.75
C ARG A 50 -5.31 -3.94 12.02
N ARG A 51 -4.91 -4.66 10.96
CA ARG A 51 -4.45 -6.05 11.05
C ARG A 51 -3.40 -6.35 9.99
N ARG A 52 -2.45 -7.24 10.29
CA ARG A 52 -1.44 -7.72 9.32
C ARG A 52 -2.08 -8.41 8.12
N GLN A 53 -3.20 -9.11 8.32
CA GLN A 53 -3.92 -9.80 7.23
C GLN A 53 -4.57 -8.83 6.22
N ASP A 54 -4.58 -7.52 6.50
CA ASP A 54 -5.03 -6.50 5.57
C ASP A 54 -3.86 -5.95 4.70
N VAL A 55 -2.63 -6.46 4.90
CA VAL A 55 -1.46 -6.21 4.06
C VAL A 55 -1.16 -7.45 3.22
N PHE A 56 -1.41 -7.36 1.92
CA PHE A 56 -1.21 -8.42 0.95
C PHE A 56 0.09 -8.16 0.20
N VAL A 57 1.07 -9.04 0.37
CA VAL A 57 2.33 -9.01 -0.37
C VAL A 57 2.35 -10.23 -1.26
N LEU A 58 2.39 -10.02 -2.58
CA LEU A 58 2.48 -11.12 -3.53
C LEU A 58 3.93 -11.63 -3.56
N ASP A 59 4.08 -12.92 -3.36
CA ASP A 59 5.34 -13.65 -3.38
C ASP A 59 5.33 -14.61 -4.57
N ASP A 60 5.41 -14.03 -5.77
CA ASP A 60 5.33 -14.74 -7.05
C ASP A 60 6.39 -14.18 -7.99
N GLU A 61 7.63 -14.65 -7.81
CA GLU A 61 8.80 -14.26 -8.61
C GLU A 61 8.64 -14.62 -10.11
N SER A 62 7.68 -15.48 -10.47
CA SER A 62 7.41 -15.81 -11.87
C SER A 62 6.62 -14.73 -12.60
N ARG A 63 5.78 -13.99 -11.86
CA ARG A 63 4.87 -12.97 -12.40
C ARG A 63 5.28 -11.55 -12.02
N PHE A 64 5.82 -11.37 -10.82
CA PHE A 64 6.13 -10.06 -10.23
C PHE A 64 7.54 -10.02 -9.65
N ARG A 65 8.52 -10.45 -10.45
CA ARG A 65 9.94 -10.36 -10.09
C ARG A 65 10.36 -8.92 -9.82
N ASP A 66 11.02 -8.69 -8.70
CA ASP A 66 11.50 -7.36 -8.34
C ASP A 66 12.84 -7.05 -9.01
N GLY A 67 13.01 -5.82 -9.51
CA GLY A 67 14.26 -5.37 -10.11
C GLY A 67 14.10 -4.22 -11.09
N MET A 68 15.13 -3.38 -11.23
CA MET A 68 15.08 -2.17 -12.08
C MET A 68 14.96 -2.47 -13.59
N ARG A 69 15.25 -3.71 -14.02
CA ARG A 69 15.19 -4.15 -15.42
C ARG A 69 14.05 -5.12 -15.70
N GLU A 70 13.30 -5.49 -14.66
CA GLU A 70 12.19 -6.42 -14.80
C GLU A 70 10.96 -5.64 -15.31
N GLN A 71 10.18 -6.29 -16.16
CA GLN A 71 8.95 -5.73 -16.71
C GLN A 71 7.80 -6.67 -16.37
N TRP A 72 6.78 -6.14 -15.72
CA TRP A 72 5.59 -6.91 -15.40
C TRP A 72 4.58 -6.83 -16.54
N SER A 73 3.88 -7.93 -16.80
CA SER A 73 2.79 -7.93 -17.75
C SER A 73 1.68 -6.97 -17.27
N PRO A 74 1.24 -6.02 -18.11
CA PRO A 74 0.13 -5.12 -17.77
C PRO A 74 -1.15 -5.88 -17.40
N ASP A 75 -1.41 -7.00 -18.07
CA ASP A 75 -2.60 -7.82 -17.82
C ASP A 75 -2.56 -8.50 -16.44
N GLU A 76 -1.37 -8.89 -15.98
CA GLU A 76 -1.21 -9.51 -14.67
C GLU A 76 -1.32 -8.50 -13.53
N VAL A 77 -0.77 -7.30 -13.73
CA VAL A 77 -0.93 -6.16 -12.82
C VAL A 77 -2.41 -5.76 -12.75
N ALA A 78 -3.08 -5.66 -13.90
CA ALA A 78 -4.51 -5.37 -13.96
C ALA A 78 -5.32 -6.43 -13.21
N ARG A 79 -5.05 -7.72 -13.43
CA ARG A 79 -5.72 -8.83 -12.75
C ARG A 79 -5.53 -8.78 -11.23
N ALA A 80 -4.32 -8.53 -10.75
CA ALA A 80 -4.04 -8.41 -9.32
C ALA A 80 -4.81 -7.24 -8.69
N ARG A 81 -4.80 -6.08 -9.36
CA ARG A 81 -5.59 -4.91 -8.94
C ARG A 81 -7.09 -5.20 -8.96
N GLU A 82 -7.60 -5.83 -10.01
CA GLU A 82 -9.01 -6.15 -10.16
C GLU A 82 -9.49 -7.13 -9.10
N ALA A 83 -8.71 -8.15 -8.76
CA ALA A 83 -9.02 -9.06 -7.66
C ALA A 83 -9.19 -8.29 -6.34
N MET A 84 -8.34 -7.29 -6.10
CA MET A 84 -8.43 -6.46 -4.91
C MET A 84 -9.64 -5.52 -4.92
N VAL A 85 -9.94 -4.89 -6.06
CA VAL A 85 -11.03 -3.91 -6.23
C VAL A 85 -12.41 -4.56 -6.27
N HIS A 86 -12.54 -5.73 -6.89
CA HIS A 86 -13.82 -6.43 -7.04
C HIS A 86 -14.08 -7.42 -5.89
N GLY A 87 -13.03 -8.00 -5.30
CA GLY A 87 -13.16 -8.86 -4.13
C GLY A 87 -13.55 -8.13 -2.85
N HIS A 88 -13.48 -6.79 -2.84
CA HIS A 88 -13.79 -5.96 -1.68
C HIS A 88 -14.69 -4.78 -2.09
N ARG A 89 -15.78 -4.57 -1.35
CA ARG A 89 -16.62 -3.39 -1.58
C ARG A 89 -15.89 -2.13 -1.14
N SER A 90 -15.24 -1.45 -2.09
CA SER A 90 -14.60 -0.16 -1.84
C SER A 90 -15.63 0.92 -1.55
N GLN A 91 -15.38 1.75 -0.53
CA GLN A 91 -16.18 2.94 -0.22
C GLN A 91 -15.67 4.20 -0.95
N MET A 92 -14.94 4.02 -2.05
CA MET A 92 -14.42 5.13 -2.84
C MET A 92 -15.52 5.74 -3.72
N VAL A 93 -16.10 6.83 -3.23
CA VAL A 93 -17.06 7.67 -3.94
C VAL A 93 -16.37 8.92 -4.51
N TRP A 94 -17.00 9.60 -5.46
CA TRP A 94 -16.40 10.68 -6.26
C TRP A 94 -15.72 11.79 -5.42
N PHE A 95 -16.28 12.18 -4.27
CA PHE A 95 -15.66 13.20 -3.42
C PHE A 95 -14.35 12.72 -2.74
N ARG A 96 -14.22 11.42 -2.45
CA ARG A 96 -12.98 10.84 -1.91
C ARG A 96 -11.90 10.78 -2.98
N TRP A 97 -12.28 10.51 -4.24
CA TRP A 97 -11.37 10.63 -5.38
C TRP A 97 -10.87 12.06 -5.54
N GLY A 98 -11.77 13.04 -5.45
CA GLY A 98 -11.39 14.46 -5.46
C GLY A 98 -10.43 14.82 -4.32
N TRP A 99 -10.72 14.38 -3.09
CA TRP A 99 -9.86 14.63 -1.93
C TRP A 99 -8.48 14.00 -2.05
N ILE A 100 -8.38 12.76 -2.55
CA ILE A 100 -7.06 12.12 -2.74
C ILE A 100 -6.29 12.89 -3.82
N THR A 101 -6.88 13.14 -4.98
CA THR A 101 -6.18 13.78 -6.11
C THR A 101 -5.77 15.24 -5.82
N LEU A 102 -6.61 16.01 -5.13
CA LEU A 102 -6.37 17.44 -4.85
C LEU A 102 -5.84 17.70 -3.43
N GLY A 103 -5.78 16.67 -2.59
CA GLY A 103 -5.41 16.79 -1.19
C GLY A 103 -3.91 16.99 -1.01
N ARG A 104 -3.54 17.88 -0.08
CA ARG A 104 -2.15 18.13 0.32
C ARG A 104 -1.39 16.84 0.63
N TYR A 105 -2.05 15.84 1.21
CA TYR A 105 -1.43 14.58 1.63
C TYR A 105 -0.85 13.75 0.48
N MET A 106 -1.26 13.97 -0.79
CA MET A 106 -0.65 13.29 -1.95
C MET A 106 0.51 14.03 -2.59
N LEU A 107 0.66 15.31 -2.28
CA LEU A 107 1.65 16.18 -2.92
C LEU A 107 2.77 16.61 -1.97
N ILE A 108 2.50 16.61 -0.66
CA ILE A 108 3.41 17.10 0.37
C ILE A 108 3.56 16.04 1.44
N ASN A 109 4.80 15.59 1.63
CA ASN A 109 5.21 14.72 2.74
C ASN A 109 6.10 15.53 3.68
N ASP A 110 5.56 15.96 4.82
CA ASP A 110 6.32 16.68 5.83
C ASP A 110 7.11 15.66 6.67
N LEU A 111 8.44 15.71 6.58
CA LEU A 111 9.33 14.86 7.38
C LEU A 111 9.40 15.41 8.80
N VAL A 112 8.64 14.82 9.73
CA VAL A 112 8.77 15.11 11.16
C VAL A 112 9.77 14.13 11.75
N ARG A 113 10.82 14.65 12.37
CA ARG A 113 11.82 13.84 13.07
C ARG A 113 11.26 13.44 14.44
N GLU A 114 11.05 12.15 14.66
CA GLU A 114 10.73 11.65 16.00
C GLU A 114 11.98 11.74 16.90
N PRO A 115 11.87 12.30 18.11
CA PRO A 115 12.94 12.24 19.08
C PRO A 115 13.08 10.80 19.58
N ILE A 116 14.32 10.29 19.57
CA ILE A 116 14.72 8.99 20.10
C ILE A 116 14.97 9.13 21.59
#